data_AF-A0A6H2EKH9-F1
#
_entry.id   AF-A0A6H2EKH9-F1
#
_cell.length_a   1.000
_cell.length_b   1.000
_cell.length_c   1.000
_cell.angle_alpha   90.00
_cell.angle_beta   90.00
_cell.angle_gamma   90.00
#
_symmetry.space_group_name_H-M   'P 1'
#
loop_
_entity.id
_entity.type
_entity.pdbx_description
1 polymer ?
#
loop_
_entity_poly.entity_id
_entity_poly.type
_entity_poly.pdbx_seq_one_letter_code
_entity_poly.pdbx_strand_id
1 'polypeptide(L)'
;MSEVFTRLESQRRQSARARRALRRKKRIRSALVLFVTCVLVVAAGVVAVPHVKSVLSSSSVTDYAGPGSGEVIVQIPEGATGSTMAEILAQKDVVASSRAFIDAFNSDPRSASIQPGSYRLKSKMSGQGAVSALLDPASRAELKITIPEGFAKKQIVERIANVMNTPIEDVQRIADDPAAIGLPAEANGNSEGWFAPATYTVATNATAKDILSDMVQNRIRDLEDLKLPRESWQRTLIVASIVEREVNWPEYYGQVARVIENRLVDTTQVNGKLQMDSTTMYGVGKFGGIPTEDELQNDNPYNTYLHAGLPPYPISNPSRDVIEASINPPAGDWLFFVTTNLDTGETLFANNIDDHSKNVEVLRKWYSEHQKN
;
A
#
# COMPACT_ATOMS: atom_id res chain seq x y z
N MET A 1 126.53 -12.03 14.48
CA MET A 1 125.14 -11.87 14.97
C MET A 1 124.43 -10.64 14.33
N SER A 2 124.59 -10.33 13.04
CA SER A 2 123.85 -9.21 12.41
C SER A 2 123.11 -9.53 11.11
N GLU A 3 123.21 -10.75 10.56
CA GLU A 3 122.51 -11.11 9.31
C GLU A 3 121.19 -11.86 9.49
N VAL A 4 120.92 -12.41 10.69
CA VAL A 4 119.72 -13.22 10.93
C VAL A 4 118.50 -12.36 11.29
N PHE A 5 118.70 -11.18 11.89
CA PHE A 5 117.60 -10.29 12.28
C PHE A 5 116.99 -9.53 11.09
N THR A 6 117.77 -9.25 10.05
CA THR A 6 117.36 -8.42 8.90
C THR A 6 116.48 -9.19 7.89
N ARG A 7 116.54 -10.53 7.87
CA ARG A 7 115.70 -11.37 6.97
C ARG A 7 114.28 -11.61 7.48
N LEU A 8 114.00 -11.46 8.78
CA LEU A 8 112.67 -11.70 9.35
C LEU A 8 111.75 -10.47 9.28
N GLU A 9 112.29 -9.25 9.22
CA GLU A 9 111.48 -8.03 9.07
C GLU A 9 111.01 -7.76 7.63
N SER A 10 111.78 -8.18 6.62
CA SER A 10 111.43 -7.96 5.21
C SER A 10 110.26 -8.85 4.74
N GLN A 11 110.16 -10.08 5.25
CA GLN A 11 109.04 -11.00 4.95
C GLN A 11 107.71 -10.61 5.64
N ARG A 12 107.77 -9.97 6.83
CA ARG A 12 106.57 -9.46 7.52
C ARG A 12 105.97 -8.21 6.85
N ARG A 13 106.77 -7.36 6.20
CA ARG A 13 106.29 -6.15 5.50
C ARG A 13 105.65 -6.45 4.14
N GLN A 14 106.08 -7.49 3.42
CA GLN A 14 105.46 -7.87 2.13
C GLN A 14 104.10 -8.59 2.30
N SER A 15 103.96 -9.45 3.32
CA SER A 15 102.73 -10.18 3.61
C SER A 15 101.58 -9.30 4.15
N ALA A 16 101.90 -8.19 4.83
CA ALA A 16 100.92 -7.20 5.28
C ALA A 16 100.37 -6.30 4.14
N ARG A 17 101.18 -5.99 3.12
CA ARG A 17 100.75 -5.19 1.95
C ARG A 17 99.85 -6.00 0.99
N ALA A 18 100.12 -7.28 0.78
CA ALA A 18 99.28 -8.16 -0.05
C ALA A 18 97.87 -8.39 0.53
N ARG A 19 97.75 -8.54 1.86
CA ARG A 19 96.46 -8.68 2.55
C ARG A 19 95.60 -7.41 2.53
N ARG A 20 96.20 -6.21 2.47
CA ARG A 20 95.47 -4.92 2.36
C ARG A 20 94.93 -4.67 0.94
N ALA A 21 95.64 -5.08 -0.12
CA ALA A 21 95.20 -4.91 -1.50
C ALA A 21 93.97 -5.78 -1.85
N LEU A 22 93.91 -7.01 -1.34
CA LEU A 22 92.77 -7.92 -1.53
C LEU A 22 91.49 -7.44 -0.81
N ARG A 23 91.64 -6.84 0.39
CA ARG A 23 90.51 -6.27 1.14
C ARG A 23 89.88 -5.04 0.46
N ARG A 24 90.69 -4.22 -0.23
CA ARG A 24 90.20 -3.02 -0.97
C ARG A 24 89.41 -3.42 -2.23
N LYS A 25 89.87 -4.42 -2.99
CA LYS A 25 89.13 -4.96 -4.16
C LYS A 25 87.80 -5.62 -3.76
N LYS A 26 87.73 -6.30 -2.60
CA LYS A 26 86.49 -6.93 -2.11
C LYS A 26 85.45 -5.90 -1.66
N ARG A 27 85.88 -4.80 -1.01
CA ARG A 27 84.99 -3.69 -0.60
C ARG A 27 84.43 -2.89 -1.77
N ILE A 28 85.21 -2.65 -2.83
CA ILE A 28 84.73 -1.96 -4.03
C ILE A 28 83.72 -2.81 -4.80
N ARG A 29 83.96 -4.13 -4.90
CA ARG A 29 83.00 -5.06 -5.52
C ARG A 29 81.71 -5.18 -4.72
N SER A 30 81.78 -5.24 -3.38
CA SER A 30 80.57 -5.29 -2.56
C SER A 30 79.79 -3.96 -2.60
N ALA A 31 80.47 -2.82 -2.67
CA ALA A 31 79.82 -1.51 -2.82
C ALA A 31 79.17 -1.36 -4.20
N LEU A 32 79.81 -1.84 -5.27
CA LEU A 32 79.24 -1.84 -6.62
C LEU A 32 78.01 -2.75 -6.71
N VAL A 33 78.07 -3.95 -6.13
CA VAL A 33 76.93 -4.87 -6.10
C VAL A 33 75.77 -4.24 -5.36
N LEU A 34 76.00 -3.66 -4.16
CA LEU A 34 74.96 -2.98 -3.38
C LEU A 34 74.34 -1.80 -4.14
N PHE A 35 75.16 -1.01 -4.84
CA PHE A 35 74.69 0.09 -5.66
C PHE A 35 73.81 -0.39 -6.82
N VAL A 36 74.23 -1.45 -7.52
CA VAL A 36 73.46 -2.04 -8.62
C VAL A 36 72.14 -2.66 -8.11
N THR A 37 72.12 -3.32 -6.94
CA THR A 37 70.86 -3.80 -6.35
C THR A 37 69.95 -2.65 -5.94
N CYS A 38 70.46 -1.58 -5.33
CA CYS A 38 69.65 -0.41 -4.99
C CYS A 38 69.06 0.25 -6.25
N VAL A 39 69.84 0.40 -7.32
CA VAL A 39 69.36 0.94 -8.60
C VAL A 39 68.29 0.03 -9.22
N LEU A 40 68.46 -1.29 -9.17
CA LEU A 40 67.45 -2.24 -9.67
C LEU A 40 66.17 -2.23 -8.84
N VAL A 41 66.26 -2.10 -7.51
CA VAL A 41 65.07 -2.01 -6.64
C VAL A 41 64.33 -0.69 -6.86
N VAL A 42 65.05 0.43 -7.03
CA VAL A 42 64.45 1.73 -7.35
C VAL A 42 63.83 1.71 -8.74
N ALA A 43 64.51 1.15 -9.74
CA ALA A 43 63.96 1.00 -11.09
C ALA A 43 62.72 0.10 -11.12
N ALA A 44 62.75 -1.03 -10.39
CA ALA A 44 61.59 -1.89 -10.21
C ALA A 44 60.45 -1.17 -9.50
N GLY A 45 60.72 -0.32 -8.50
CA GLY A 45 59.72 0.51 -7.85
C GLY A 45 59.11 1.57 -8.78
N VAL A 46 59.93 2.26 -9.56
CA VAL A 46 59.48 3.30 -10.52
C VAL A 46 58.61 2.71 -11.62
N VAL A 47 58.86 1.45 -12.03
CA VAL A 47 58.05 0.76 -13.04
C VAL A 47 56.82 0.08 -12.42
N ALA A 48 56.97 -0.59 -11.26
CA ALA A 48 55.89 -1.35 -10.65
C ALA A 48 54.81 -0.46 -10.00
N VAL A 49 55.18 0.66 -9.38
CA VAL A 49 54.23 1.57 -8.72
C VAL A 49 53.16 2.12 -9.67
N PRO A 50 53.48 2.65 -10.86
CA PRO A 50 52.44 3.10 -11.81
C PRO A 50 51.61 1.93 -12.38
N HIS A 51 52.18 0.73 -12.55
CA HIS A 51 51.41 -0.45 -12.98
C HIS A 51 50.45 -0.97 -11.89
N VAL A 52 50.87 -0.99 -10.63
CA VAL A 52 50.01 -1.37 -9.50
C VAL A 52 48.94 -0.31 -9.23
N LYS A 53 49.28 0.99 -9.33
CA LYS A 53 48.28 2.07 -9.28
C LYS A 53 47.29 2.00 -10.43
N SER A 54 47.73 1.67 -11.65
CA SER A 54 46.85 1.51 -12.81
C SER A 54 45.86 0.35 -12.62
N VAL A 55 46.33 -0.81 -12.14
CA VAL A 55 45.48 -1.98 -11.85
C VAL A 55 44.55 -1.76 -10.64
N LEU A 56 44.95 -0.97 -9.64
CA LEU A 56 44.10 -0.58 -8.52
C LEU A 56 43.11 0.53 -8.87
N SER A 57 43.43 1.40 -9.84
CA SER A 57 42.56 2.50 -10.29
C SER A 57 41.64 2.10 -11.46
N SER A 58 41.89 0.96 -12.13
CA SER A 58 41.05 0.43 -13.21
C SER A 58 39.79 -0.29 -12.72
N SER A 59 39.51 -0.26 -11.41
CA SER A 59 38.21 -0.63 -10.86
C SER A 59 37.26 0.57 -10.93
N SER A 60 37.13 1.21 -12.10
CA SER A 60 36.04 2.17 -12.29
C SER A 60 34.75 1.36 -12.18
N VAL A 61 34.10 1.44 -11.02
CA VAL A 61 32.79 0.82 -10.81
C VAL A 61 31.90 1.37 -11.92
N THR A 62 31.47 0.49 -12.81
CA THR A 62 30.55 0.85 -13.88
C THR A 62 29.24 1.20 -13.19
N ASP A 63 29.01 2.50 -13.02
CA ASP A 63 27.74 3.08 -12.60
C ASP A 63 27.10 3.78 -13.80
N TYR A 64 25.78 3.84 -13.82
CA TYR A 64 25.09 4.71 -14.77
C TYR A 64 25.24 6.16 -14.33
N ALA A 65 25.30 7.08 -15.30
CA ALA A 65 25.31 8.51 -14.98
C ALA A 65 24.01 8.98 -14.30
N GLY A 66 22.91 8.22 -14.44
CA GLY A 66 21.58 8.63 -14.01
C GLY A 66 21.00 9.76 -14.89
N PRO A 67 19.79 10.27 -14.55
CA PRO A 67 18.91 9.86 -13.45
C PRO A 67 18.08 8.60 -13.76
N GLY A 68 18.32 7.95 -14.90
CA GLY A 68 17.51 6.84 -15.40
C GLY A 68 16.26 7.31 -16.15
N SER A 69 15.56 6.37 -16.79
CA SER A 69 14.35 6.62 -17.59
C SER A 69 13.35 5.47 -17.51
N GLY A 70 12.09 5.74 -17.90
CA GLY A 70 11.03 4.74 -17.87
C GLY A 70 10.59 4.38 -16.46
N GLU A 71 9.86 3.28 -16.34
CA GLU A 71 9.31 2.80 -15.08
C GLU A 71 9.54 1.30 -14.93
N VAL A 72 10.08 0.89 -13.77
CA VAL A 72 10.28 -0.49 -13.38
C VAL A 72 9.80 -0.65 -11.94
N ILE A 73 8.85 -1.57 -11.72
CA ILE A 73 8.44 -1.95 -10.37
C ILE A 73 9.41 -3.01 -9.83
N VAL A 74 10.04 -2.70 -8.70
CA VAL A 74 10.98 -3.60 -8.02
C VAL A 74 10.45 -3.90 -6.63
N GLN A 75 10.40 -5.18 -6.27
CA GLN A 75 10.02 -5.63 -4.94
C GLN A 75 11.28 -5.86 -4.10
N ILE A 76 11.37 -5.17 -2.97
CA ILE A 76 12.41 -5.36 -1.96
C ILE A 76 11.83 -6.27 -0.86
N PRO A 77 12.35 -7.49 -0.67
CA PRO A 77 11.83 -8.43 0.32
C PRO A 77 12.13 -7.99 1.75
N GLU A 78 11.37 -8.53 2.69
CA GLU A 78 11.63 -8.32 4.12
C GLU A 78 13.01 -8.86 4.52
N GLY A 79 13.72 -8.09 5.37
CA GLY A 79 15.08 -8.43 5.79
C GLY A 79 16.15 -8.32 4.69
N ALA A 80 15.82 -7.75 3.52
CA ALA A 80 16.80 -7.56 2.45
C ALA A 80 18.02 -6.77 2.94
N THR A 81 19.21 -7.32 2.72
CA THR A 81 20.47 -6.60 2.97
C THR A 81 20.79 -5.66 1.80
N GLY A 82 21.73 -4.72 2.00
CA GLY A 82 22.25 -3.88 0.91
C GLY A 82 22.72 -4.70 -0.30
N SER A 83 23.33 -5.87 -0.06
CA SER A 83 23.77 -6.80 -1.11
C SER A 83 22.59 -7.44 -1.85
N THR A 84 21.56 -7.89 -1.13
CA THR A 84 20.34 -8.46 -1.73
C THR A 84 19.62 -7.42 -2.60
N MET A 85 19.49 -6.19 -2.10
CA MET A 85 18.94 -5.08 -2.88
C MET A 85 19.77 -4.82 -4.14
N ALA A 86 21.10 -4.79 -4.02
CA ALA A 86 22.00 -4.58 -5.14
C ALA A 86 21.84 -5.62 -6.26
N GLU A 87 21.72 -6.90 -5.91
CA GLU A 87 21.49 -7.98 -6.86
C GLU A 87 20.16 -7.84 -7.59
N ILE A 88 19.07 -7.60 -6.85
CA ILE A 88 17.74 -7.41 -7.43
C ILE A 88 17.74 -6.24 -8.42
N LEU A 89 18.31 -5.10 -8.01
CA LEU A 89 18.33 -3.88 -8.83
C LEU A 89 19.21 -4.03 -10.07
N ALA A 90 20.35 -4.70 -9.96
CA ALA A 90 21.22 -4.97 -11.10
C ALA A 90 20.56 -5.96 -12.08
N GLN A 91 19.90 -7.01 -11.58
CA GLN A 91 19.18 -7.98 -12.41
C GLN A 91 18.01 -7.33 -13.18
N LYS A 92 17.40 -6.30 -12.62
CA LYS A 92 16.30 -5.52 -13.23
C LYS A 92 16.78 -4.35 -14.10
N ASP A 93 18.09 -4.22 -14.35
CA ASP A 93 18.71 -3.11 -15.10
C ASP A 93 18.38 -1.71 -14.52
N VAL A 94 18.12 -1.65 -13.21
CA VAL A 94 17.89 -0.39 -12.47
C VAL A 94 19.21 0.29 -12.16
N VAL A 95 20.24 -0.48 -11.78
CA VAL A 95 21.61 0.00 -11.55
C VAL A 95 22.59 -0.78 -12.42
N ALA A 96 23.72 -0.16 -12.79
CA ALA A 96 24.67 -0.77 -13.74
C ALA A 96 25.41 -1.98 -13.17
N SER A 97 25.60 -2.02 -11.84
CA SER A 97 26.23 -3.15 -11.16
C SER A 97 25.86 -3.17 -9.67
N SER A 98 25.88 -4.36 -9.05
CA SER A 98 25.66 -4.48 -7.61
C SER A 98 26.68 -3.66 -6.80
N ARG A 99 27.93 -3.57 -7.28
CA ARG A 99 29.01 -2.79 -6.64
C ARG A 99 28.66 -1.29 -6.58
N ALA A 100 28.12 -0.73 -7.66
CA ALA A 100 27.71 0.68 -7.73
C ALA A 100 26.63 1.01 -6.68
N PHE A 101 25.63 0.14 -6.55
CA PHE A 101 24.60 0.31 -5.52
C PHE A 101 25.15 0.12 -4.10
N ILE A 102 25.97 -0.90 -3.85
CA ILE A 102 26.53 -1.15 -2.51
C ILE A 102 27.40 0.04 -2.04
N ASP A 103 28.22 0.60 -2.92
CA ASP A 103 29.07 1.74 -2.57
C ASP A 103 28.22 3.00 -2.28
N ALA A 104 27.12 3.21 -3.02
CA ALA A 104 26.14 4.26 -2.72
C ALA A 104 25.37 4.00 -1.41
N PHE A 105 24.93 2.76 -1.18
CA PHE A 105 24.18 2.35 0.01
C PHE A 105 25.01 2.56 1.28
N ASN A 106 26.28 2.16 1.26
CA ASN A 106 27.19 2.30 2.40
C ASN A 106 27.63 3.76 2.65
N SER A 107 27.55 4.63 1.64
CA SER A 107 27.92 6.04 1.79
C SER A 107 26.77 6.93 2.28
N ASP A 108 25.52 6.45 2.24
CA ASP A 108 24.36 7.13 2.84
C ASP A 108 23.91 6.41 4.13
N PRO A 109 24.10 7.00 5.31
CA PRO A 109 23.69 6.41 6.59
C PRO A 109 22.19 6.12 6.69
N ARG A 110 21.36 6.82 5.90
CA ARG A 110 19.90 6.61 5.89
C ARG A 110 19.51 5.31 5.21
N SER A 111 20.39 4.70 4.42
CA SER A 111 20.06 3.46 3.68
C SER A 111 19.57 2.32 4.57
N ALA A 112 19.94 2.30 5.85
CA ALA A 112 19.43 1.35 6.84
C ALA A 112 17.91 1.50 7.13
N SER A 113 17.29 2.64 6.81
CA SER A 113 15.86 2.88 6.98
C SER A 113 15.02 2.56 5.74
N ILE A 114 15.62 2.06 4.65
CA ILE A 114 14.87 1.58 3.49
C ILE A 114 13.97 0.42 3.95
N GLN A 115 12.65 0.59 3.84
CA GLN A 115 11.74 -0.48 4.25
C GLN A 115 11.57 -1.50 3.12
N PRO A 116 11.19 -2.74 3.44
CA PRO A 116 10.66 -3.64 2.43
C PRO A 116 9.46 -3.03 1.69
N GLY A 117 9.26 -3.48 0.47
CA GLY A 117 8.09 -3.16 -0.34
C GLY A 117 8.35 -3.04 -1.82
N SER A 118 7.29 -2.75 -2.57
CA SER A 118 7.38 -2.45 -4.00
C SER A 118 7.73 -0.98 -4.23
N TYR A 119 8.68 -0.72 -5.13
CA TYR A 119 9.12 0.62 -5.50
C TYR A 119 9.02 0.82 -7.01
N ARG A 120 8.55 2.01 -7.40
CA ARG A 120 8.51 2.52 -8.77
C ARG A 120 9.83 3.24 -9.04
N LEU A 121 10.75 2.52 -9.65
CA LEU A 121 12.09 3.01 -9.98
C LEU A 121 12.20 3.26 -11.49
N LYS A 122 13.31 3.87 -11.92
CA LYS A 122 13.63 4.04 -13.33
C LYS A 122 14.67 3.01 -13.74
N SER A 123 14.70 2.60 -15.01
CA SER A 123 15.84 1.84 -15.52
C SER A 123 17.06 2.74 -15.59
N LYS A 124 18.25 2.16 -15.39
CA LYS A 124 19.55 2.83 -15.55
C LYS A 124 19.79 4.07 -14.68
N MET A 125 19.34 4.01 -13.43
CA MET A 125 19.68 4.98 -12.38
C MET A 125 21.14 4.81 -11.95
N SER A 126 21.76 5.89 -11.48
CA SER A 126 23.02 5.77 -10.73
C SER A 126 22.77 5.06 -9.40
N GLY A 127 23.79 4.43 -8.81
CA GLY A 127 23.67 3.79 -7.50
C GLY A 127 23.12 4.74 -6.43
N GLN A 128 23.61 5.98 -6.41
CA GLN A 128 23.12 7.02 -5.51
C GLN A 128 21.68 7.45 -5.80
N GLY A 129 21.29 7.52 -7.07
CA GLY A 129 19.92 7.81 -7.49
C GLY A 129 18.96 6.70 -7.04
N ALA A 130 19.36 5.43 -7.17
CA ALA A 130 18.56 4.30 -6.72
C ALA A 130 18.39 4.27 -5.20
N VAL A 131 19.44 4.53 -4.42
CA VAL A 131 19.34 4.65 -2.94
C VAL A 131 18.41 5.81 -2.56
N SER A 132 18.56 6.97 -3.20
CA SER A 132 17.70 8.13 -2.94
C SER A 132 16.23 7.83 -3.24
N ALA A 133 15.95 7.11 -4.33
CA ALA A 133 14.59 6.71 -4.68
C ALA A 133 14.02 5.66 -3.70
N LEU A 134 14.82 4.68 -3.25
CA LEU A 134 14.36 3.71 -2.24
C LEU A 134 14.09 4.35 -0.86
N LEU A 135 14.73 5.49 -0.57
CA LEU A 135 14.47 6.28 0.63
C LEU A 135 13.29 7.24 0.47
N ASP A 136 12.84 7.50 -0.75
CA ASP A 136 11.75 8.41 -1.05
C ASP A 136 10.39 7.69 -0.91
N PRO A 137 9.51 8.10 0.03
CA PRO A 137 8.16 7.56 0.14
C PRO A 137 7.36 7.65 -1.16
N ALA A 138 7.56 8.69 -1.98
CA ALA A 138 6.86 8.87 -3.24
C ALA A 138 7.24 7.82 -4.30
N SER A 139 8.39 7.15 -4.13
CA SER A 139 8.80 6.05 -4.99
C SER A 139 8.17 4.73 -4.60
N ARG A 140 7.38 4.62 -3.52
CA ARG A 140 6.66 3.38 -3.20
C ARG A 140 5.55 3.12 -4.21
N ALA A 141 5.55 1.91 -4.77
CA ALA A 141 4.47 1.40 -5.59
C ALA A 141 3.45 0.68 -4.69
N GLU A 142 2.74 1.46 -3.88
CA GLU A 142 1.66 0.96 -3.04
C GLU A 142 0.47 0.50 -3.90
N LEU A 143 0.07 -0.77 -3.76
CA LEU A 143 -1.19 -1.24 -4.30
C LEU A 143 -2.31 -0.70 -3.40
N LYS A 144 -3.30 -0.02 -3.97
CA LYS A 144 -4.43 0.55 -3.22
C LYS A 144 -5.75 -0.06 -3.69
N ILE A 145 -6.59 -0.42 -2.74
CA ILE A 145 -7.95 -0.90 -2.97
C ILE A 145 -8.92 0.15 -2.43
N THR A 146 -9.58 0.87 -3.32
CA THR A 146 -10.69 1.74 -2.93
C THR A 146 -11.98 0.95 -2.92
N ILE A 147 -12.67 0.98 -1.77
CA ILE A 147 -14.02 0.49 -1.56
C ILE A 147 -14.95 1.69 -1.44
N PRO A 148 -15.79 1.95 -2.45
CA PRO A 148 -16.79 3.01 -2.38
C PRO A 148 -17.86 2.73 -1.32
N GLU A 149 -18.48 3.80 -0.85
CA GLU A 149 -19.65 3.75 0.03
C GLU A 149 -20.83 3.10 -0.70
N GLY A 150 -21.73 2.46 0.06
CA GLY A 150 -22.90 1.78 -0.50
C GLY A 150 -22.59 0.49 -1.27
N PHE A 151 -21.33 0.04 -1.32
CA PHE A 151 -20.98 -1.28 -1.86
C PHE A 151 -21.51 -2.39 -0.94
N ALA A 152 -22.12 -3.41 -1.53
CA ALA A 152 -22.44 -4.66 -0.83
C ALA A 152 -21.20 -5.57 -0.71
N LYS A 153 -21.22 -6.51 0.24
CA LYS A 153 -20.16 -7.51 0.47
C LYS A 153 -19.73 -8.18 -0.83
N LYS A 154 -20.68 -8.55 -1.70
CA LYS A 154 -20.37 -9.20 -2.98
C LYS A 154 -19.48 -8.32 -3.87
N GLN A 155 -19.79 -7.02 -3.98
CA GLN A 155 -19.01 -6.07 -4.77
C GLN A 155 -17.62 -5.84 -4.16
N ILE A 156 -17.51 -5.85 -2.83
CA ILE A 156 -16.23 -5.77 -2.11
C ILE A 156 -15.36 -6.99 -2.39
N VAL A 157 -15.93 -8.19 -2.31
CA VAL A 157 -15.24 -9.45 -2.61
C VAL A 157 -14.74 -9.46 -4.05
N GLU A 158 -15.58 -9.10 -5.03
CA GLU A 158 -15.19 -8.97 -6.44
C GLU A 158 -14.07 -7.95 -6.62
N ARG A 159 -14.14 -6.80 -5.94
CA ARG A 159 -13.14 -5.74 -6.02
C ARG A 159 -11.78 -6.21 -5.48
N ILE A 160 -11.75 -6.85 -4.31
CA ILE A 160 -10.54 -7.38 -3.69
C ILE A 160 -9.92 -8.47 -4.57
N ALA A 161 -10.74 -9.44 -5.01
CA ALA A 161 -10.29 -10.53 -5.88
C ALA A 161 -9.60 -10.00 -7.15
N ASN A 162 -10.22 -9.01 -7.81
CA ASN A 162 -9.70 -8.39 -9.01
C ASN A 162 -8.40 -7.61 -8.77
N VAL A 163 -8.33 -6.80 -7.71
CA VAL A 163 -7.14 -5.96 -7.45
C VAL A 163 -5.96 -6.78 -6.94
N MET A 164 -6.22 -7.80 -6.12
CA MET A 164 -5.18 -8.68 -5.56
C MET A 164 -4.85 -9.88 -6.45
N ASN A 165 -5.55 -10.04 -7.59
CA ASN A 165 -5.43 -11.21 -8.47
C ASN A 165 -5.54 -12.54 -7.70
N THR A 166 -6.52 -12.60 -6.78
CA THR A 166 -6.80 -13.77 -5.93
C THR A 166 -8.12 -14.40 -6.40
N PRO A 167 -8.25 -15.74 -6.44
CA PRO A 167 -9.51 -16.40 -6.80
C PRO A 167 -10.67 -15.87 -5.96
N ILE A 168 -11.79 -15.56 -6.61
CA ILE A 168 -12.94 -14.94 -5.95
C ILE A 168 -13.53 -15.87 -4.87
N GLU A 169 -13.50 -17.19 -5.08
CA GLU A 169 -14.00 -18.16 -4.11
C GLU A 169 -13.19 -18.15 -2.81
N ASP A 170 -11.88 -17.87 -2.90
CA ASP A 170 -11.01 -17.78 -1.72
C ASP A 170 -11.31 -16.51 -0.91
N VAL A 171 -11.50 -15.38 -1.59
CA VAL A 171 -11.87 -14.11 -0.94
C VAL A 171 -13.25 -14.23 -0.30
N GLN A 172 -14.22 -14.82 -1.01
CA GLN A 172 -15.58 -15.04 -0.51
C GLN A 172 -15.56 -15.90 0.76
N ARG A 173 -14.83 -17.03 0.74
CA ARG A 173 -14.69 -17.93 1.89
C ARG A 173 -14.10 -17.23 3.12
N ILE A 174 -13.15 -16.32 2.93
CA ILE A 174 -12.59 -15.52 4.03
C ILE A 174 -13.63 -14.51 4.55
N ALA A 175 -14.33 -13.81 3.65
CA ALA A 175 -15.35 -12.82 4.01
C ALA A 175 -16.56 -13.43 4.76
N ASP A 176 -16.81 -14.73 4.54
CA ASP A 176 -17.85 -15.52 5.20
C ASP A 176 -17.37 -16.24 6.48
N ASP A 177 -16.10 -16.08 6.89
CA ASP A 177 -15.57 -16.63 8.15
C ASP A 177 -15.42 -15.51 9.19
N PRO A 178 -16.38 -15.37 10.13
CA PRO A 178 -16.35 -14.34 11.17
C PRO A 178 -15.06 -14.32 11.98
N ALA A 179 -14.48 -15.49 12.27
CA ALA A 179 -13.27 -15.58 13.07
C ALA A 179 -12.03 -15.12 12.27
N ALA A 180 -11.99 -15.41 10.97
CA ALA A 180 -10.88 -14.99 10.11
C ALA A 180 -10.77 -13.48 9.97
N ILE A 181 -11.90 -12.77 9.86
CA ILE A 181 -11.94 -11.31 9.66
C ILE A 181 -12.10 -10.51 10.96
N GLY A 182 -12.17 -11.19 12.11
CA GLY A 182 -12.37 -10.53 13.41
C GLY A 182 -13.74 -9.86 13.56
N LEU A 183 -14.77 -10.45 12.95
CA LEU A 183 -16.14 -9.94 12.99
C LEU A 183 -16.67 -9.97 14.44
N PRO A 184 -17.24 -8.87 14.95
CA PRO A 184 -17.73 -8.81 16.32
C PRO A 184 -19.05 -9.58 16.47
N ALA A 185 -19.39 -9.99 17.71
CA ALA A 185 -20.57 -10.81 17.99
C ALA A 185 -21.89 -10.12 17.60
N GLU A 186 -21.93 -8.79 17.67
CA GLU A 186 -23.04 -7.93 17.30
C GLU A 186 -23.50 -8.15 15.84
N ALA A 187 -22.57 -8.56 14.96
CA ALA A 187 -22.84 -8.86 13.56
C ALA A 187 -23.66 -10.15 13.35
N ASN A 188 -23.83 -10.97 14.40
CA ASN A 188 -24.49 -12.28 14.35
C ASN A 188 -23.98 -13.19 13.23
N GLY A 189 -22.67 -13.13 12.95
CA GLY A 189 -22.01 -13.96 11.93
C GLY A 189 -22.20 -13.50 10.48
N ASN A 190 -22.83 -12.35 10.23
CA ASN A 190 -22.96 -11.79 8.88
C ASN A 190 -22.12 -10.51 8.75
N SER A 191 -21.18 -10.51 7.81
CA SER A 191 -20.26 -9.40 7.55
C SER A 191 -20.81 -8.28 6.66
N GLU A 192 -22.04 -8.39 6.14
CA GLU A 192 -22.65 -7.30 5.38
C GLU A 192 -22.86 -6.07 6.27
N GLY A 193 -22.46 -4.90 5.78
CA GLY A 193 -22.44 -3.65 6.55
C GLY A 193 -21.23 -3.46 7.48
N TRP A 194 -20.36 -4.46 7.63
CA TRP A 194 -19.22 -4.42 8.55
C TRP A 194 -17.88 -4.06 7.89
N PHE A 195 -17.83 -3.96 6.57
CA PHE A 195 -16.62 -3.57 5.86
C PHE A 195 -16.62 -2.05 5.64
N ALA A 196 -15.88 -1.29 6.45
CA ALA A 196 -15.83 0.17 6.33
C ALA A 196 -15.38 0.62 4.92
N PRO A 197 -16.12 1.52 4.24
CA PRO A 197 -15.66 2.14 3.00
C PRO A 197 -14.42 3.00 3.24
N ALA A 198 -13.36 2.77 2.47
CA ALA A 198 -12.14 3.58 2.48
C ALA A 198 -11.23 3.19 1.30
N THR A 199 -10.11 3.88 1.17
CA THR A 199 -8.97 3.41 0.39
C THR A 199 -7.97 2.68 1.29
N TYR A 200 -7.81 1.38 1.06
CA TYR A 200 -6.93 0.50 1.80
C TYR A 200 -5.61 0.34 1.06
N THR A 201 -4.50 0.57 1.77
CA THR A 201 -3.15 0.33 1.23
C THR A 201 -2.78 -1.13 1.48
N VAL A 202 -2.49 -1.87 0.41
CA VAL A 202 -2.13 -3.28 0.45
C VAL A 202 -0.62 -3.37 0.66
N ALA A 203 -0.21 -3.82 1.85
CA ALA A 203 1.19 -4.05 2.15
C ALA A 203 1.77 -5.15 1.24
N THR A 204 3.09 -5.15 1.09
CA THR A 204 3.79 -6.19 0.34
C THR A 204 3.62 -7.51 1.09
N ASN A 205 2.94 -8.48 0.45
CA ASN A 205 2.49 -9.77 1.01
C ASN A 205 1.21 -9.74 1.86
N ALA A 206 0.48 -8.63 1.92
CA ALA A 206 -0.84 -8.63 2.54
C ALA A 206 -1.76 -9.61 1.80
N THR A 207 -2.60 -10.31 2.57
CA THR A 207 -3.59 -11.26 2.09
C THR A 207 -4.98 -10.62 2.05
N ALA A 208 -5.93 -11.25 1.35
CA ALA A 208 -7.32 -10.80 1.36
C ALA A 208 -7.91 -10.78 2.79
N LYS A 209 -7.46 -11.69 3.66
CA LYS A 209 -7.82 -11.71 5.08
C LYS A 209 -7.38 -10.44 5.79
N ASP A 210 -6.14 -9.99 5.57
CA ASP A 210 -5.61 -8.80 6.24
C ASP A 210 -6.43 -7.57 5.85
N ILE A 211 -6.72 -7.40 4.56
CA ILE A 211 -7.54 -6.28 4.07
C ILE A 211 -8.97 -6.36 4.66
N LEU A 212 -9.65 -7.50 4.58
CA LEU A 212 -11.01 -7.64 5.13
C LEU A 212 -11.06 -7.41 6.65
N SER A 213 -10.04 -7.86 7.38
CA SER A 213 -9.92 -7.62 8.82
C SER A 213 -9.74 -6.13 9.12
N ASP A 214 -8.91 -5.44 8.33
CA ASP A 214 -8.71 -3.99 8.47
C ASP A 214 -10.02 -3.22 8.24
N MET A 215 -10.84 -3.64 7.27
CA MET A 215 -12.16 -3.02 7.02
C MET A 215 -13.09 -3.17 8.22
N VAL A 216 -13.11 -4.36 8.85
CA VAL A 216 -13.91 -4.63 10.06
C VAL A 216 -13.40 -3.82 11.25
N GLN A 217 -12.08 -3.75 11.44
CA GLN A 217 -11.49 -2.98 12.54
C GLN A 217 -11.74 -1.48 12.39
N ASN A 218 -11.68 -0.96 11.16
CA ASN A 218 -12.05 0.43 10.89
C ASN A 218 -13.53 0.68 11.21
N ARG A 219 -14.42 -0.24 10.85
CA ARG A 219 -15.84 -0.13 11.20
C ARG A 219 -16.05 -0.10 12.71
N ILE A 220 -15.40 -0.99 13.46
CA ILE A 220 -15.47 -1.03 14.92
C ILE A 220 -15.02 0.33 15.49
N ARG A 221 -13.89 0.86 15.00
CA ARG A 221 -13.37 2.16 15.42
C ARG A 221 -14.36 3.29 15.14
N ASP A 222 -14.99 3.31 13.96
CA ASP A 222 -16.00 4.33 13.62
C ASP A 222 -17.17 4.32 14.62
N LEU A 223 -17.66 3.13 14.98
CA LEU A 223 -18.78 2.96 15.90
C LEU A 223 -18.41 3.34 17.34
N GLU A 224 -17.19 2.99 17.78
CA GLU A 224 -16.64 3.37 19.08
C GLU A 224 -16.41 4.89 19.18
N ASP A 225 -15.86 5.51 18.14
CA ASP A 225 -15.61 6.95 18.07
C ASP A 225 -16.91 7.76 18.08
N LEU A 226 -17.96 7.24 17.44
CA LEU A 226 -19.33 7.79 17.50
C LEU A 226 -20.02 7.53 18.85
N LYS A 227 -19.38 6.80 19.77
CA LYS A 227 -19.87 6.47 21.12
C LYS A 227 -21.22 5.75 21.08
N LEU A 228 -21.46 4.96 20.04
CA LEU A 228 -22.68 4.18 19.91
C LEU A 228 -22.63 2.97 20.86
N PRO A 229 -23.67 2.69 21.67
CA PRO A 229 -23.71 1.48 22.49
C PRO A 229 -23.65 0.22 21.61
N ARG A 230 -22.90 -0.80 22.04
CA ARG A 230 -22.65 -2.01 21.25
C ARG A 230 -23.93 -2.73 20.83
N GLU A 231 -24.92 -2.78 21.71
CA GLU A 231 -26.23 -3.35 21.45
C GLU A 231 -27.00 -2.64 20.31
N SER A 232 -26.64 -1.40 19.99
CA SER A 232 -27.25 -0.61 18.92
C SER A 232 -26.51 -0.73 17.59
N TRP A 233 -25.26 -1.23 17.57
CA TRP A 233 -24.41 -1.24 16.38
C TRP A 233 -25.11 -1.88 15.19
N GLN A 234 -25.55 -3.13 15.32
CA GLN A 234 -26.16 -3.85 14.21
C GLN A 234 -27.43 -3.17 13.68
N ARG A 235 -28.31 -2.69 14.57
CA ARG A 235 -29.53 -2.00 14.17
C ARG A 235 -29.22 -0.70 13.42
N THR A 236 -28.28 0.09 13.93
CA THR A 236 -27.86 1.33 13.28
C THR A 236 -27.22 1.05 11.93
N LEU A 237 -26.42 -0.01 11.79
CA LEU A 237 -25.85 -0.40 10.50
C LEU A 237 -26.91 -0.83 9.49
N ILE A 238 -27.97 -1.52 9.93
CA ILE A 238 -29.10 -1.86 9.05
C ILE A 238 -29.76 -0.58 8.52
N VAL A 239 -30.14 0.35 9.40
CA VAL A 239 -30.77 1.62 9.02
C VAL A 239 -29.85 2.43 8.10
N ALA A 240 -28.58 2.62 8.49
CA ALA A 240 -27.61 3.39 7.74
C ALA A 240 -27.38 2.79 6.34
N SER A 241 -27.34 1.46 6.20
CA SER A 241 -27.18 0.81 4.89
C SER A 241 -28.35 1.02 3.95
N ILE A 242 -29.55 1.26 4.48
CA ILE A 242 -30.74 1.63 3.69
C ILE A 242 -30.61 3.10 3.29
N VAL A 243 -30.35 4.01 4.24
CA VAL A 243 -30.18 5.45 3.98
C VAL A 243 -29.14 5.71 2.89
N GLU A 244 -27.97 5.06 2.98
CA GLU A 244 -26.88 5.15 2.01
C GLU A 244 -27.33 4.80 0.59
N ARG A 245 -28.30 3.90 0.45
CA ARG A 245 -28.80 3.41 -0.83
C ARG A 245 -29.98 4.20 -1.37
N GLU A 246 -30.61 5.02 -0.54
CA GLU A 246 -31.78 5.83 -0.90
C GLU A 246 -31.41 7.26 -1.31
N VAL A 247 -30.33 7.82 -0.76
CA VAL A 247 -29.95 9.21 -1.05
C VAL A 247 -28.43 9.41 -1.06
N ASN A 248 -27.94 10.20 -2.02
CA ASN A 248 -26.50 10.52 -2.17
C ASN A 248 -26.14 11.94 -1.66
N TRP A 249 -27.07 12.63 -1.01
CA TRP A 249 -26.92 14.03 -0.59
C TRP A 249 -26.88 14.12 0.94
N PRO A 250 -25.76 14.57 1.54
CA PRO A 250 -25.59 14.56 2.99
C PRO A 250 -26.64 15.34 3.78
N GLU A 251 -27.21 16.39 3.19
CA GLU A 251 -28.26 17.18 3.80
C GLU A 251 -29.53 16.38 4.11
N TYR A 252 -29.78 15.27 3.39
CA TYR A 252 -30.99 14.48 3.53
C TYR A 252 -30.82 13.17 4.32
N TYR A 253 -29.58 12.77 4.67
CA TYR A 253 -29.34 11.52 5.41
C TYR A 253 -30.19 11.42 6.68
N GLY A 254 -30.20 12.46 7.48
CA GLY A 254 -30.97 12.49 8.72
C GLY A 254 -32.49 12.43 8.47
N GLN A 255 -33.00 13.11 7.45
CA GLN A 255 -34.43 13.11 7.15
C GLN A 255 -34.90 11.74 6.62
N VAL A 256 -34.10 11.07 5.79
CA VAL A 256 -34.40 9.70 5.33
C VAL A 256 -34.32 8.71 6.50
N ALA A 257 -33.31 8.83 7.36
CA ALA A 257 -33.24 8.05 8.60
C ALA A 257 -34.49 8.27 9.48
N ARG A 258 -34.97 9.52 9.61
CA ARG A 258 -36.23 9.82 10.32
C ARG A 258 -37.43 9.14 9.66
N VAL A 259 -37.54 9.12 8.33
CA VAL A 259 -38.62 8.43 7.63
C VAL A 259 -38.62 6.93 7.95
N ILE A 260 -37.45 6.28 7.94
CA ILE A 260 -37.34 4.86 8.30
C ILE A 260 -37.88 4.62 9.72
N GLU A 261 -37.43 5.42 10.70
CA GLU A 261 -37.89 5.30 12.09
C GLU A 261 -39.39 5.53 12.24
N ASN A 262 -39.95 6.52 11.53
CA ASN A 262 -41.38 6.80 11.56
C ASN A 262 -42.19 5.67 10.90
N ARG A 263 -41.74 5.13 9.77
CA ARG A 263 -42.41 4.01 9.08
C ARG A 263 -42.44 2.75 9.93
N LEU A 264 -41.38 2.46 10.68
CA LEU A 264 -41.31 1.27 11.55
C LEU A 264 -42.41 1.23 12.62
N VAL A 265 -42.86 2.40 13.10
CA VAL A 265 -43.87 2.50 14.17
C VAL A 265 -45.26 2.91 13.66
N ASP A 266 -45.40 3.27 12.38
CA ASP A 266 -46.67 3.66 11.79
C ASP A 266 -47.59 2.44 11.60
N THR A 267 -48.83 2.56 12.07
CA THR A 267 -49.89 1.54 11.93
C THR A 267 -51.07 2.04 11.10
N THR A 268 -50.89 3.11 10.32
CA THR A 268 -51.99 3.81 9.65
C THR A 268 -51.88 3.80 8.14
N GLN A 269 -50.72 4.18 7.59
CA GLN A 269 -50.52 4.36 6.16
C GLN A 269 -49.61 3.27 5.58
N VAL A 270 -48.54 2.92 6.27
CA VAL A 270 -47.55 1.93 5.81
C VAL A 270 -47.51 0.65 6.64
N ASN A 271 -48.15 0.63 7.83
CA ASN A 271 -48.27 -0.56 8.68
C ASN A 271 -46.92 -1.24 9.00
N GLY A 272 -45.91 -0.46 9.39
CA GLY A 272 -44.58 -0.95 9.74
C GLY A 272 -43.69 -1.30 8.54
N LYS A 273 -44.18 -1.19 7.30
CA LYS A 273 -43.41 -1.51 6.09
C LYS A 273 -42.53 -0.33 5.68
N LEU A 274 -41.27 -0.63 5.32
CA LEU A 274 -40.36 0.41 4.86
C LEU A 274 -40.55 0.75 3.38
N GLN A 275 -40.95 -0.21 2.54
CA GLN A 275 -41.19 -0.02 1.10
C GLN A 275 -40.03 0.68 0.38
N MET A 276 -38.81 0.16 0.58
CA MET A 276 -37.58 0.72 0.02
C MET A 276 -37.07 -0.17 -1.12
N ASP A 277 -37.00 0.38 -2.34
CA ASP A 277 -36.54 -0.35 -3.53
C ASP A 277 -35.15 -0.96 -3.32
N SER A 278 -34.26 -0.24 -2.64
CA SER A 278 -32.91 -0.70 -2.33
C SER A 278 -32.88 -2.05 -1.59
N THR A 279 -33.79 -2.25 -0.64
CA THR A 279 -33.88 -3.49 0.15
C THR A 279 -34.40 -4.65 -0.68
N THR A 280 -35.46 -4.44 -1.46
CA THR A 280 -36.01 -5.46 -2.36
C THR A 280 -35.01 -5.87 -3.44
N MET A 281 -34.32 -4.90 -4.04
CA MET A 281 -33.30 -5.14 -5.05
C MET A 281 -32.12 -5.94 -4.49
N TYR A 282 -31.67 -5.63 -3.27
CA TYR A 282 -30.66 -6.42 -2.59
C TYR A 282 -31.10 -7.88 -2.39
N GLY A 283 -32.37 -8.09 -2.00
CA GLY A 283 -32.96 -9.42 -1.82
C GLY A 283 -32.93 -10.30 -3.08
N VAL A 284 -33.03 -9.71 -4.27
CA VAL A 284 -32.92 -10.41 -5.56
C VAL A 284 -31.50 -10.39 -6.14
N GLY A 285 -30.51 -9.92 -5.38
CA GLY A 285 -29.10 -9.92 -5.75
C GLY A 285 -28.68 -8.79 -6.69
N LYS A 286 -29.44 -7.69 -6.73
CA LYS A 286 -29.14 -6.48 -7.51
C LYS A 286 -28.73 -5.32 -6.62
N PHE A 287 -27.80 -4.48 -7.11
CA PHE A 287 -27.24 -3.35 -6.37
C PHE A 287 -27.57 -2.00 -7.03
N GLY A 288 -28.71 -1.90 -7.70
CA GLY A 288 -29.18 -0.66 -8.34
C GLY A 288 -30.16 -0.92 -9.48
N GLY A 289 -30.68 0.17 -10.04
CA GLY A 289 -31.73 0.15 -11.06
C GLY A 289 -33.13 0.24 -10.46
N ILE A 290 -34.11 0.44 -11.34
CA ILE A 290 -35.54 0.47 -10.99
C ILE A 290 -36.02 -0.99 -10.89
N PRO A 291 -36.66 -1.41 -9.78
CA PRO A 291 -37.17 -2.76 -9.64
C PRO A 291 -38.29 -3.03 -10.65
N THR A 292 -38.35 -4.25 -11.18
CA THR A 292 -39.51 -4.70 -11.95
C THR A 292 -40.67 -5.08 -11.03
N GLU A 293 -41.87 -5.20 -11.59
CA GLU A 293 -43.03 -5.67 -10.81
C GLU A 293 -42.79 -7.06 -10.19
N ASP A 294 -42.20 -7.99 -10.96
CA ASP A 294 -41.86 -9.34 -10.46
C ASP A 294 -40.86 -9.30 -9.30
N GLU A 295 -39.96 -8.32 -9.28
CA GLU A 295 -39.00 -8.12 -8.18
C GLU A 295 -39.67 -7.53 -6.95
N LEU A 296 -40.60 -6.57 -7.13
CA LEU A 296 -41.40 -6.01 -6.04
C LEU A 296 -42.31 -7.05 -5.37
N GLN A 297 -42.80 -8.04 -6.14
CA GLN A 297 -43.63 -9.14 -5.63
C GLN A 297 -42.82 -10.36 -5.17
N ASN A 298 -41.48 -10.36 -5.32
CA ASN A 298 -40.65 -11.48 -4.92
C ASN A 298 -40.61 -11.62 -3.39
N ASP A 299 -41.16 -12.71 -2.86
CA ASP A 299 -41.17 -12.97 -1.43
C ASP A 299 -39.78 -13.43 -0.94
N ASN A 300 -39.05 -12.50 -0.31
CA ASN A 300 -37.76 -12.73 0.32
C ASN A 300 -37.65 -11.86 1.59
N PRO A 301 -36.77 -12.21 2.55
CA PRO A 301 -36.70 -11.53 3.85
C PRO A 301 -36.18 -10.09 3.79
N TYR A 302 -35.66 -9.62 2.65
CA TYR A 302 -35.26 -8.23 2.45
C TYR A 302 -36.34 -7.39 1.75
N ASN A 303 -37.43 -8.01 1.28
CA ASN A 303 -38.50 -7.30 0.60
C ASN A 303 -39.38 -6.53 1.61
N THR A 304 -39.03 -5.26 1.84
CA THR A 304 -39.74 -4.38 2.78
C THR A 304 -41.05 -3.82 2.24
N TYR A 305 -41.47 -4.20 1.02
CA TYR A 305 -42.85 -4.00 0.56
C TYR A 305 -43.79 -5.08 1.07
N LEU A 306 -43.27 -6.29 1.28
CA LEU A 306 -44.06 -7.44 1.73
C LEU A 306 -43.99 -7.61 3.25
N HIS A 307 -42.80 -7.43 3.82
CA HIS A 307 -42.53 -7.66 5.25
C HIS A 307 -42.39 -6.34 6.02
N ALA A 308 -43.08 -6.25 7.16
CA ALA A 308 -42.94 -5.11 8.07
C ALA A 308 -41.66 -5.24 8.92
N GLY A 309 -41.07 -4.09 9.28
CA GLY A 309 -39.84 -4.03 10.05
C GLY A 309 -38.58 -3.83 9.21
N LEU A 310 -37.43 -3.91 9.88
CA LEU A 310 -36.12 -3.87 9.24
C LEU A 310 -35.81 -5.22 8.56
N PRO A 311 -35.01 -5.23 7.47
CA PRO A 311 -34.44 -6.46 6.94
C PRO A 311 -33.51 -7.13 7.98
N PRO A 312 -33.19 -8.43 7.82
CA PRO A 312 -32.41 -9.17 8.82
C PRO A 312 -30.97 -8.68 8.99
N TYR A 313 -30.38 -8.10 7.94
CA TYR A 313 -29.01 -7.59 7.92
C TYR A 313 -28.93 -6.33 7.04
N PRO A 314 -27.82 -5.57 7.11
CA PRO A 314 -27.55 -4.47 6.20
C PRO A 314 -27.61 -4.93 4.73
N ILE A 315 -27.86 -3.98 3.83
CA ILE A 315 -27.93 -4.22 2.37
C ILE A 315 -26.72 -3.64 1.61
N SER A 316 -25.84 -2.97 2.34
CA SER A 316 -24.65 -2.29 1.83
C SER A 316 -23.73 -1.92 2.99
N ASN A 317 -22.55 -1.40 2.67
CA ASN A 317 -21.62 -0.86 3.65
C ASN A 317 -21.71 0.68 3.65
N PRO A 318 -22.37 1.29 4.66
CA PRO A 318 -22.59 2.73 4.71
C PRO A 318 -21.33 3.49 5.09
N SER A 319 -21.27 4.75 4.69
CA SER A 319 -20.29 5.75 5.11
C SER A 319 -20.42 6.08 6.60
N ARG A 320 -19.36 6.64 7.18
CA ARG A 320 -19.38 7.09 8.58
C ARG A 320 -20.40 8.22 8.80
N ASP A 321 -20.54 9.11 7.82
CA ASP A 321 -21.46 10.26 7.89
C ASP A 321 -22.93 9.81 7.90
N VAL A 322 -23.27 8.78 7.10
CA VAL A 322 -24.62 8.19 7.11
C VAL A 322 -24.89 7.43 8.41
N ILE A 323 -23.89 6.75 8.98
CA ILE A 323 -24.03 6.14 10.32
C ILE A 323 -24.32 7.23 11.34
N GLU A 324 -23.54 8.31 11.38
CA GLU A 324 -23.74 9.44 12.31
C GLU A 324 -25.13 10.06 12.18
N ALA A 325 -25.58 10.33 10.95
CA ALA A 325 -26.92 10.86 10.69
C ALA A 325 -28.05 9.91 11.12
N SER A 326 -27.80 8.60 11.16
CA SER A 326 -28.76 7.57 11.56
C SER A 326 -28.85 7.37 13.08
N ILE A 327 -27.87 7.87 13.86
CA ILE A 327 -27.88 7.74 15.34
C ILE A 327 -28.95 8.62 15.97
N ASN A 328 -29.03 9.89 15.54
CA ASN A 328 -29.98 10.85 16.07
C ASN A 328 -30.59 11.70 14.93
N PRO A 329 -31.51 11.10 14.15
CA PRO A 329 -32.10 11.81 13.02
C PRO A 329 -32.93 13.02 13.50
N PRO A 330 -33.00 14.12 12.71
CA PRO A 330 -33.78 15.31 13.04
C PRO A 330 -35.25 14.96 13.32
N ALA A 331 -35.89 15.72 14.22
CA ALA A 331 -37.31 15.54 14.48
C ALA A 331 -38.15 15.90 13.23
N GLY A 332 -39.15 15.07 12.96
CA GLY A 332 -40.10 15.25 11.86
C GLY A 332 -41.06 14.06 11.78
N ASP A 333 -42.24 14.28 11.24
CA ASP A 333 -43.32 13.29 11.12
C ASP A 333 -43.43 12.70 9.71
N TRP A 334 -42.40 12.91 8.88
CA TRP A 334 -42.39 12.45 7.50
C TRP A 334 -42.46 10.92 7.43
N LEU A 335 -43.34 10.45 6.55
CA LEU A 335 -43.49 9.05 6.18
C LEU A 335 -43.12 8.80 4.72
N PHE A 336 -42.92 9.83 3.92
CA PHE A 336 -42.63 9.70 2.50
C PHE A 336 -41.59 10.72 2.08
N PHE A 337 -40.80 10.37 1.07
CA PHE A 337 -39.87 11.28 0.43
C PHE A 337 -39.77 10.93 -1.06
N VAL A 338 -39.39 11.91 -1.87
CA VAL A 338 -39.08 11.73 -3.29
C VAL A 338 -38.12 12.81 -3.74
N THR A 339 -37.05 12.42 -4.43
CA THR A 339 -36.16 13.35 -5.11
C THR A 339 -36.88 13.89 -6.34
N THR A 340 -37.08 15.20 -6.38
CA THR A 340 -37.88 15.89 -7.41
C THR A 340 -37.04 16.55 -8.49
N ASN A 341 -35.75 16.77 -8.22
CA ASN A 341 -34.77 17.27 -9.18
C ASN A 341 -33.52 16.38 -9.12
N LEU A 342 -33.25 15.63 -10.18
CA LEU A 342 -32.13 14.68 -10.21
C LEU A 342 -30.77 15.33 -10.46
N ASP A 343 -30.74 16.58 -10.94
CA ASP A 343 -29.50 17.34 -11.13
C ASP A 343 -29.02 17.97 -9.82
N THR A 344 -29.96 18.55 -9.04
CA THR A 344 -29.62 19.20 -7.77
C THR A 344 -29.71 18.26 -6.57
N GLY A 345 -30.48 17.18 -6.67
CA GLY A 345 -30.80 16.29 -5.56
C GLY A 345 -31.97 16.72 -4.69
N GLU A 346 -32.67 17.79 -5.04
CA GLU A 346 -33.75 18.36 -4.24
C GLU A 346 -34.80 17.29 -3.89
N THR A 347 -34.94 17.00 -2.60
CA THR A 347 -35.80 15.94 -2.09
C THR A 347 -36.89 16.53 -1.20
N LEU A 348 -38.15 16.22 -1.54
CA LEU A 348 -39.32 16.67 -0.81
C LEU A 348 -39.85 15.56 0.10
N PHE A 349 -40.24 15.94 1.32
CA PHE A 349 -40.74 15.03 2.34
C PHE A 349 -42.21 15.31 2.65
N ALA A 350 -42.97 14.27 2.98
CA ALA A 350 -44.39 14.36 3.32
C ALA A 350 -44.75 13.40 4.46
N ASN A 351 -45.74 13.77 5.28
CA ASN A 351 -46.26 12.92 6.36
C ASN A 351 -47.50 12.11 5.95
N ASN A 352 -48.02 12.32 4.73
CA ASN A 352 -49.18 11.62 4.21
C ASN A 352 -49.07 11.32 2.71
N ILE A 353 -49.83 10.31 2.26
CA ILE A 353 -49.80 9.82 0.88
C ILE A 353 -50.30 10.83 -0.16
N ASP A 354 -51.24 11.71 0.21
CA ASP A 354 -51.81 12.69 -0.71
C ASP A 354 -50.77 13.77 -1.07
N ASP A 355 -50.06 14.29 -0.07
CA ASP A 355 -48.96 15.24 -0.29
C ASP A 355 -47.76 14.58 -0.96
N HIS A 356 -47.46 13.32 -0.63
CA HIS A 356 -46.45 12.57 -1.37
C HIS A 356 -46.81 12.42 -2.86
N SER A 357 -48.08 12.15 -3.17
CA SER A 357 -48.55 12.02 -4.56
C SER A 357 -48.35 13.33 -5.34
N LYS A 358 -48.57 14.49 -4.71
CA LYS A 358 -48.25 15.80 -5.30
C LYS A 358 -46.75 15.97 -5.53
N ASN A 359 -45.90 15.56 -4.58
CA ASN A 359 -44.44 15.61 -4.75
C ASN A 359 -43.98 14.71 -5.91
N VAL A 360 -44.60 13.54 -6.10
CA VAL A 360 -44.34 12.64 -7.24
C VAL A 360 -44.73 13.30 -8.57
N GLU A 361 -45.79 14.10 -8.61
CA GLU A 361 -46.13 14.88 -9.82
C GLU A 361 -45.05 15.91 -10.17
N VAL A 362 -44.37 16.50 -9.18
CA VAL A 362 -43.21 17.39 -9.42
C VAL A 362 -42.08 16.62 -10.11
N LEU A 363 -41.73 15.43 -9.63
CA LEU A 363 -40.74 14.56 -10.27
C LEU A 363 -41.16 14.17 -11.70
N ARG A 364 -42.42 13.78 -11.92
CA ARG A 364 -42.94 13.44 -13.26
C ARG A 364 -42.83 14.61 -14.22
N LYS A 365 -43.12 15.82 -13.75
CA LYS A 365 -42.95 17.04 -14.53
C LYS A 365 -41.48 17.27 -14.87
N TRP A 366 -40.58 17.14 -13.89
CA TRP A 366 -39.13 17.24 -14.12
C TRP A 366 -38.67 16.27 -15.22
N TYR A 367 -39.08 15.01 -15.18
CA TYR A 367 -38.76 14.04 -16.24
C TYR A 367 -39.27 14.48 -17.61
N SER A 368 -40.51 14.98 -17.71
CA SER A 368 -41.07 15.43 -18.99
C SER A 368 -40.32 16.61 -19.61
N GLU A 369 -39.69 17.45 -18.79
CA GLU A 369 -38.93 18.62 -19.21
C GLU A 369 -37.47 18.25 -19.58
N HIS A 370 -36.92 17.19 -18.98
CA HIS A 370 -35.50 16.82 -19.11
C HIS A 370 -35.25 15.53 -19.93
N GLN A 371 -36.27 14.74 -20.26
CA GLN A 371 -36.17 13.62 -21.21
C GLN A 371 -36.13 14.05 -22.69
N LYS A 372 -35.52 15.20 -23.00
CA LYS A 372 -35.10 15.52 -24.37
C LYS A 372 -33.64 15.10 -24.56
N ASN A 373 -33.44 13.78 -24.73
CA ASN A 373 -32.49 13.10 -25.64
C ASN A 373 -32.23 11.67 -25.19
#